data_AF-A0A3D5JVE3-F1
#
_entry.id   AF-A0A3D5JVE3-F1
#
_cell.length_a   1.000
_cell.length_b   1.000
_cell.length_c   1.000
_cell.angle_alpha   90.00
_cell.angle_beta   90.00
_cell.angle_gamma   90.00
#
_symmetry.space_group_name_H-M   'P 1'
#
loop_
_entity.id
_entity.type
_entity.pdbx_description
1 polymer ?
#
loop_
_entity_poly.entity_id
_entity_poly.type
_entity_poly.pdbx_seq_one_letter_code
_entity_poly.pdbx_strand_id
1 'polypeptide(L)'
;MPRIIRAAMAEPEIKTKVVGSYPIPSWLSTNPSTPTLRDAIMVVLKTQELAGIDLISDGELSRFDVSHPQTNGMIDYFIRPMGGISSTITREDLANFAAEQRMGFRTQPAGVVESAVTEGTLNLPRDW
;
A
#
# COMPACT_ATOMS: atom_id res chain seq x y z
N MET A 1 40.08 19.94 -8.02
CA MET A 1 39.02 19.09 -7.43
C MET A 1 39.08 17.72 -8.11
N PRO A 2 39.48 16.64 -7.42
CA PRO A 2 39.55 15.32 -8.04
C PRO A 2 38.13 14.77 -8.23
N ARG A 3 37.83 14.37 -9.46
CA ARG A 3 36.57 13.75 -9.86
C ARG A 3 36.60 12.30 -9.35
N ILE A 4 35.74 11.96 -8.40
CA ILE A 4 35.59 10.58 -7.94
C ILE A 4 34.97 9.79 -9.11
N ILE A 5 35.80 9.03 -9.81
CA ILE A 5 35.35 8.08 -10.82
C ILE A 5 34.89 6.85 -10.03
N ARG A 6 33.58 6.68 -9.85
CA ARG A 6 33.03 5.39 -9.43
C ARG A 6 33.39 4.37 -10.51
N ALA A 7 34.12 3.32 -10.14
CA ALA A 7 34.34 2.18 -11.02
C ALA A 7 32.98 1.62 -11.46
N ALA A 8 32.82 1.34 -12.75
CA ALA A 8 31.64 0.64 -13.25
C ALA A 8 31.63 -0.76 -12.63
N MET A 9 30.71 -1.00 -11.69
CA MET A 9 30.47 -2.32 -11.13
C MET A 9 29.88 -3.20 -12.24
N ALA A 10 30.36 -4.44 -12.36
CA ALA A 10 29.78 -5.42 -13.27
C ALA A 10 28.29 -5.58 -12.96
N GLU A 11 27.44 -5.60 -13.98
CA GLU A 11 26.00 -5.74 -13.80
C GLU A 11 25.72 -7.13 -13.18
N PRO A 12 25.03 -7.21 -12.04
CA PRO A 12 24.82 -8.48 -11.35
C PRO A 12 23.91 -9.39 -12.18
N GLU A 13 24.21 -10.69 -12.16
CA GLU A 13 23.40 -11.71 -12.85
C GLU A 13 21.98 -11.83 -12.25
N ILE A 14 21.82 -11.48 -10.96
CA ILE A 14 20.54 -11.47 -10.24
C ILE A 14 20.25 -10.05 -9.74
N LYS A 15 19.07 -9.51 -10.08
CA LYS A 15 18.58 -8.21 -9.59
C LYS A 15 17.68 -8.38 -8.37
N THR A 16 17.86 -7.49 -7.39
CA THR A 16 17.11 -7.44 -6.13
C THR A 16 15.89 -6.53 -6.22
N LYS A 17 14.82 -6.89 -5.52
CA LYS A 17 13.57 -6.13 -5.44
C LYS A 17 12.87 -6.38 -4.10
N VAL A 18 12.10 -5.40 -3.65
CA VAL A 18 11.15 -5.53 -2.53
C VAL A 18 9.76 -5.98 -3.02
N VAL A 19 8.99 -6.64 -2.14
CA VAL A 19 7.61 -7.05 -2.46
C VAL A 19 6.71 -5.83 -2.70
N GLY A 20 6.87 -4.76 -1.91
CA GLY A 20 6.12 -3.51 -2.07
C GLY A 20 6.14 -2.67 -0.80
N SER A 21 5.25 -3.01 0.14
CA SER A 21 4.98 -2.17 1.32
C SER A 21 6.18 -1.90 2.23
N TYR A 22 6.20 -0.69 2.79
CA TYR A 22 7.12 -0.26 3.85
C TYR A 22 6.35 0.19 5.10
N PRO A 23 6.97 0.17 6.29
CA PRO A 23 6.36 0.73 7.50
C PRO A 23 6.03 2.21 7.32
N ILE A 24 4.82 2.60 7.73
CA ILE A 24 4.37 3.99 7.72
C ILE A 24 5.18 4.80 8.74
N PRO A 25 5.87 5.88 8.35
CA PRO A 25 6.54 6.74 9.31
C PRO A 25 5.53 7.41 10.26
N SER A 26 5.85 7.47 11.55
CA SER A 26 4.92 7.99 12.58
C SER A 26 4.48 9.44 12.33
N TRP A 27 5.32 10.24 11.68
CA TRP A 27 4.99 11.62 11.33
C TRP A 27 4.01 11.71 10.15
N LEU A 28 3.99 10.74 9.24
CA LEU A 28 2.97 10.64 8.19
C LEU A 28 1.61 10.26 8.80
N SER A 29 1.58 9.28 9.70
CA SER A 29 0.33 8.89 10.37
C SER A 29 -0.24 10.00 11.27
N THR A 30 0.62 10.86 11.83
CA THR A 30 0.21 11.95 12.73
C THR A 30 -0.28 13.20 11.98
N ASN A 31 0.25 13.47 10.78
CA ASN A 31 -0.12 14.64 9.97
C ASN A 31 -0.21 14.28 8.47
N PRO A 32 -1.27 13.58 8.05
CA PRO A 32 -1.41 13.13 6.67
C PRO A 32 -1.74 14.32 5.75
N SER A 33 -0.90 14.53 4.74
CA SER A 33 -1.07 15.55 3.69
C SER A 33 -0.32 15.13 2.43
N THR A 34 -0.64 15.72 1.27
CA THR A 34 0.09 15.43 0.03
C THR A 34 1.60 15.69 0.14
N PRO A 35 2.07 16.81 0.75
CA PRO A 35 3.51 17.01 0.97
C PRO A 35 4.14 15.96 1.90
N THR A 36 3.50 15.64 3.03
CA THR A 36 4.07 14.66 3.97
C THR A 36 4.09 13.25 3.39
N LEU A 37 3.11 12.86 2.58
CA LEU A 37 3.14 11.60 1.84
C LEU A 37 4.32 11.56 0.86
N ARG A 38 4.51 12.63 0.09
CA ARG A 38 5.64 12.74 -0.86
C ARG A 38 6.98 12.58 -0.14
N ASP A 39 7.16 13.28 0.98
CA ASP A 39 8.40 13.19 1.77
C ASP A 39 8.62 11.77 2.30
N ALA A 40 7.55 11.07 2.70
CA ALA A 40 7.63 9.72 3.24
C ALA A 40 8.05 8.73 2.14
N ILE A 41 7.50 8.88 0.94
CA ILE A 41 7.90 8.09 -0.23
C ILE A 41 9.38 8.34 -0.54
N MET A 42 9.86 9.60 -0.49
CA MET A 42 11.28 9.91 -0.72
C MET A 42 12.21 9.22 0.29
N VAL A 43 11.80 9.13 1.56
CA VAL A 43 12.55 8.37 2.58
C VAL A 43 12.62 6.89 2.20
N VAL A 44 11.50 6.27 1.84
CA VAL A 44 11.44 4.85 1.45
C VAL A 44 12.30 4.56 0.21
N LEU A 45 12.20 5.39 -0.82
CA LEU A 45 13.04 5.27 -2.01
C LEU A 45 14.51 5.40 -1.65
N LYS A 46 14.87 6.38 -0.80
CA LYS A 46 16.26 6.59 -0.41
C LYS A 46 16.82 5.44 0.43
N THR A 47 16.01 4.87 1.31
CA THR A 47 16.38 3.69 2.09
C THR A 47 16.72 2.51 1.17
N GLN A 48 15.91 2.27 0.14
CA GLN A 48 16.17 1.20 -0.83
C GLN A 48 17.41 1.46 -1.68
N GLU A 49 17.61 2.71 -2.15
CA GLU A 49 18.82 3.09 -2.87
C GLU A 49 20.09 2.87 -2.03
N LEU A 50 20.07 3.28 -0.75
CA LEU A 50 21.20 3.10 0.17
C LEU A 50 21.46 1.63 0.49
N ALA A 51 20.41 0.79 0.47
CA ALA A 51 20.52 -0.66 0.62
C ALA A 51 20.99 -1.36 -0.67
N GLY A 52 21.11 -0.65 -1.80
CA GLY A 52 21.52 -1.23 -3.08
C GLY A 52 20.46 -2.09 -3.76
N ILE A 53 19.17 -1.81 -3.53
CA ILE A 53 18.06 -2.51 -4.20
C ILE A 53 17.98 -2.05 -5.68
N ASP A 54 17.94 -3.01 -6.61
CA ASP A 54 17.98 -2.73 -8.05
C ASP A 54 16.64 -2.20 -8.61
N LEU A 55 15.51 -2.74 -8.14
CA LEU A 55 14.17 -2.28 -8.51
C LEU A 55 13.38 -1.90 -7.25
N ILE A 56 13.32 -0.60 -7.01
CA ILE A 56 12.70 0.01 -5.83
C ILE A 56 11.17 0.17 -5.98
N SER A 57 10.47 0.39 -4.87
CA SER A 57 9.02 0.68 -4.78
C SER A 57 8.78 1.93 -3.93
N ASP A 58 7.64 2.60 -4.14
CA ASP A 58 7.13 3.70 -3.33
C ASP A 58 6.74 3.30 -1.90
N GLY A 59 6.77 2.01 -1.56
CA GLY A 59 6.41 1.52 -0.23
C GLY A 59 4.90 1.38 -0.01
N GLU A 60 4.08 1.56 -1.05
CA GLU A 60 2.62 1.53 -0.98
C GLU A 60 2.01 2.54 0.01
N LEU A 61 2.76 3.60 0.35
CA LEU A 61 2.36 4.55 1.40
C LEU A 61 1.11 5.36 1.05
N SER A 62 0.81 5.51 -0.25
CA SER A 62 -0.38 6.22 -0.73
C SER A 62 -1.69 5.47 -0.46
N ARG A 63 -1.62 4.15 -0.21
CA ARG A 63 -2.79 3.30 0.05
C ARG A 63 -3.23 3.32 1.51
N PHE A 64 -2.38 3.82 2.40
CA PHE A 64 -2.61 3.73 3.83
C PHE A 64 -3.69 4.71 4.30
N ASP A 65 -4.69 4.17 4.98
CA ASP A 65 -5.71 4.92 5.70
C ASP A 65 -5.56 4.65 7.21
N VAL A 66 -5.26 5.71 7.98
CA VAL A 66 -5.15 5.63 9.45
C VAL A 66 -6.44 5.11 10.09
N SER A 67 -7.60 5.40 9.50
CA SER A 67 -8.89 4.93 10.00
C SER A 67 -9.16 3.45 9.71
N HIS A 68 -8.45 2.87 8.74
CA HIS A 68 -8.57 1.46 8.33
C HIS A 68 -7.17 0.85 8.13
N PRO A 69 -6.41 0.62 9.21
CA PRO A 69 -5.01 0.20 9.10
C PRO A 69 -4.83 -1.26 8.66
N GLN A 70 -5.92 -2.01 8.49
CA GLN A 70 -5.84 -3.42 8.11
C GLN A 70 -5.23 -3.59 6.72
N THR A 71 -4.34 -4.56 6.59
CA THR A 71 -3.65 -4.87 5.31
C THR A 71 -2.90 -3.69 4.67
N ASN A 72 -2.60 -2.63 5.43
CA ASN A 72 -2.01 -1.37 4.92
C ASN A 72 -2.78 -0.79 3.72
N GLY A 73 -4.11 -0.97 3.68
CA GLY A 73 -4.95 -0.47 2.59
C GLY A 73 -4.73 -1.15 1.24
N MET A 74 -4.01 -2.28 1.19
CA MET A 74 -3.74 -3.02 -0.05
C MET A 74 -5.03 -3.44 -0.79
N ILE A 75 -6.11 -3.69 -0.05
CA ILE A 75 -7.42 -4.02 -0.61
C ILE A 75 -8.36 -2.82 -0.51
N ASP A 76 -8.47 -2.23 0.69
CA ASP A 76 -9.45 -1.19 1.00
C ASP A 76 -9.35 0.03 0.10
N TYR A 77 -8.13 0.40 -0.29
CA TYR A 77 -7.87 1.49 -1.23
C TYR A 77 -8.63 1.32 -2.56
N PHE A 78 -8.69 0.10 -3.08
CA PHE A 78 -9.33 -0.19 -4.37
C PHE A 78 -10.83 -0.38 -4.23
N ILE A 79 -11.28 -1.12 -3.22
CA ILE A 79 -12.69 -1.55 -3.15
C ILE A 79 -13.60 -0.51 -2.53
N ARG A 80 -13.08 0.37 -1.67
CA ARG A 80 -13.88 1.42 -1.02
C ARG A 80 -14.52 2.41 -2.01
N PRO A 81 -13.84 2.87 -3.07
CA PRO A 81 -14.47 3.73 -4.06
C PRO A 81 -15.34 2.94 -5.07
N MET A 82 -15.26 1.61 -5.13
CA MET A 82 -16.04 0.83 -6.11
C MET A 82 -17.53 0.78 -5.75
N GLY A 83 -18.39 0.83 -6.78
CA GLY A 83 -19.83 0.71 -6.59
C GLY A 83 -20.24 -0.75 -6.37
N GLY A 84 -21.30 -0.96 -5.57
CA GLY A 84 -21.80 -2.29 -5.22
C GLY A 84 -20.98 -3.01 -4.14
N ILE A 85 -19.92 -2.38 -3.62
CA ILE A 85 -19.15 -2.85 -2.47
C ILE A 85 -19.36 -1.88 -1.29
N SER A 86 -19.76 -2.40 -0.15
CA SER A 86 -19.84 -1.66 1.11
C SER A 86 -18.60 -1.95 1.96
N SER A 87 -17.91 -0.89 2.40
CA SER A 87 -16.85 -0.97 3.40
C SER A 87 -17.38 -0.82 4.83
N THR A 88 -18.69 -0.64 5.00
CA THR A 88 -19.32 -0.52 6.33
C THR A 88 -19.66 -1.92 6.82
N ILE A 89 -18.79 -2.48 7.66
CA ILE A 89 -18.90 -3.86 8.11
C ILE A 89 -19.87 -3.95 9.29
N THR A 90 -20.93 -4.75 9.14
CA THR A 90 -21.89 -5.00 10.22
C THR A 90 -21.45 -6.15 11.12
N ARG A 91 -22.12 -6.30 12.28
CA ARG A 91 -21.90 -7.44 13.17
C ARG A 91 -22.26 -8.77 12.51
N GLU A 92 -23.27 -8.77 11.65
CA GLU A 92 -23.68 -9.98 10.91
C GLU A 92 -22.60 -10.38 9.89
N ASP A 93 -22.03 -9.41 9.18
CA ASP A 93 -20.93 -9.66 8.25
C ASP A 93 -19.71 -10.27 8.95
N LEU A 94 -19.36 -9.76 10.13
CA LEU A 94 -18.28 -10.33 10.95
C LEU A 94 -18.56 -11.77 11.37
N ALA A 95 -19.81 -12.09 11.75
CA ALA A 95 -20.19 -13.43 12.14
C ALA A 95 -20.15 -14.40 10.96
N ASN A 96 -20.68 -13.99 9.80
CA ASN A 96 -20.64 -14.76 8.57
C ASN A 96 -19.20 -15.00 8.11
N PHE A 97 -18.37 -13.95 8.16
CA PHE A 97 -16.97 -14.03 7.81
C PHE A 97 -16.17 -14.94 8.73
N ALA A 98 -16.41 -14.89 10.05
CA ALA A 98 -15.75 -15.77 11.01
C ALA A 98 -16.13 -17.25 10.85
N ALA A 99 -17.32 -17.54 10.31
CA ALA A 99 -17.74 -18.90 9.98
C ALA A 99 -17.00 -19.49 8.76
N GLU A 100 -16.38 -18.64 7.91
CA GLU A 100 -15.60 -19.10 6.76
C GLU A 100 -14.20 -19.57 7.16
N GLN A 101 -14.00 -20.89 7.20
CA GLN A 101 -12.71 -21.51 7.59
C GLN A 101 -11.50 -21.11 6.72
N ARG A 102 -11.72 -20.54 5.54
CA ARG A 102 -10.65 -20.21 4.57
C ARG A 102 -9.93 -18.89 4.86
N MET A 103 -10.41 -18.10 5.82
CA MET A 103 -10.03 -16.70 5.95
C MET A 103 -9.17 -16.38 7.19
N GLY A 104 -8.52 -17.39 7.79
CA GLY A 104 -7.79 -17.25 9.06
C GLY A 104 -6.61 -16.28 9.09
N PHE A 105 -6.26 -15.63 7.97
CA PHE A 105 -5.22 -14.61 7.88
C PHE A 105 -5.75 -13.17 8.08
N ARG A 106 -7.07 -12.96 8.12
CA ARG A 106 -7.69 -11.66 8.45
C ARG A 106 -8.87 -11.84 9.41
N THR A 107 -9.18 -10.82 10.21
CA THR A 107 -10.21 -10.90 11.26
C THR A 107 -11.57 -10.32 10.85
N GLN A 108 -11.63 -9.55 9.77
CA GLN A 108 -12.84 -8.95 9.22
C GLN A 108 -12.77 -8.91 7.69
N PRO A 109 -13.91 -8.81 6.97
CA PRO A 109 -13.89 -8.55 5.55
C PRO A 109 -13.39 -7.14 5.22
N ALA A 110 -12.71 -7.01 4.07
CA ALA A 110 -12.33 -5.70 3.53
C ALA A 110 -13.56 -4.94 2.99
N GLY A 111 -14.55 -5.68 2.48
CA GLY A 111 -15.83 -5.15 2.05
C GLY A 111 -16.82 -6.26 1.74
N VAL A 112 -18.10 -5.89 1.62
CA VAL A 112 -19.22 -6.78 1.34
C VAL A 112 -19.83 -6.36 0.01
N VAL A 113 -20.04 -7.33 -0.88
CA VAL A 113 -20.72 -7.09 -2.16
C VAL A 113 -22.22 -7.09 -1.92
N GLU A 114 -22.87 -5.94 -2.04
CA GLU A 114 -24.31 -5.77 -1.79
C GLU A 114 -25.13 -5.74 -3.09
N SER A 115 -24.48 -5.47 -4.23
CA SER A 115 -25.13 -5.44 -5.55
C SER A 115 -24.11 -5.66 -6.67
N ALA A 116 -24.52 -5.46 -7.93
CA ALA A 116 -23.61 -5.57 -9.07
C ALA A 116 -22.43 -4.59 -8.93
N VAL A 117 -21.22 -5.12 -9.05
CA VAL A 117 -19.98 -4.35 -8.89
C VAL A 117 -19.80 -3.40 -10.08
N THR A 118 -19.47 -2.14 -9.79
CA THR A 118 -19.17 -1.11 -10.78
C THR A 118 -17.89 -0.35 -10.41
N GLU A 119 -17.39 0.49 -11.31
CA GLU A 119 -16.20 1.33 -11.06
C GLU A 119 -16.37 2.30 -9.87
N GLY A 120 -17.61 2.67 -9.56
CA GLY A 120 -17.92 3.68 -8.55
C GLY A 120 -17.16 4.98 -8.82
N THR A 121 -16.28 5.37 -7.89
CA THR A 121 -15.43 6.56 -7.96
C THR A 121 -13.94 6.25 -8.08
N LEU A 122 -13.56 4.98 -8.30
CA LEU A 122 -12.17 4.58 -8.40
C LEU A 122 -11.50 5.25 -9.61
N ASN A 123 -10.40 5.97 -9.39
CA ASN A 123 -9.73 6.73 -10.45
C ASN A 123 -8.21 6.50 -10.43
N LEU A 124 -7.81 5.28 -10.76
CA LEU A 124 -6.38 4.90 -10.82
C LEU A 124 -5.53 5.88 -11.65
N PRO A 125 -5.98 6.40 -12.81
CA PRO A 125 -5.17 7.36 -13.58
C PRO A 125 -4.95 8.72 -12.90
N ARG A 126 -5.78 9.11 -11.93
CA ARG A 126 -5.62 10.36 -11.17
C ARG A 126 -4.79 10.16 -9.90
N ASP A 127 -4.77 8.95 -9.37
CA ASP A 127 -4.19 8.68 -8.05
C ASP A 127 -2.66 8.46 -8.09
N TRP A 128 -2.01 8.66 -9.25
CA TRP A 128 -0.55 8.65 -9.45
C TRP A 128 0.02 10.03 -9.80
#